data_AF-A0A3S0HJQ4-F1
#
_entry.id   AF-A0A3S0HJQ4-F1
#
_cell.length_a   1.000
_cell.length_b   1.000
_cell.length_c   1.000
_cell.angle_alpha   90.00
_cell.angle_beta   90.00
_cell.angle_gamma   90.00
#
_symmetry.space_group_name_H-M   'P 1'
#
loop_
_entity.id
_entity.type
_entity.pdbx_description
1 polymer ?
#
loop_
_entity_poly.entity_id
_entity_poly.type
_entity_poly.pdbx_seq_one_letter_code
_entity_poly.pdbx_strand_id
1 'polypeptide(L)'
;MPRSAQCPICFGALEVRLCAPYHACGGDVPTELEHLHAGRHTYATYEVRPGRRLTLCDFCVLDLGSYRPEALGLPAGQRLRFADVQFVAAVAHPRAAYDQYCPGCGQRLAFLRLLRAPGQAS
;
A
#
# COMPACT_ATOMS: atom_id res chain seq x y z
N MET A 1 -2.37 -8.38 -27.68
CA MET A 1 -2.57 -8.93 -26.32
C MET A 1 -1.96 -7.96 -25.33
N PRO A 2 -2.71 -7.39 -24.36
CA PRO A 2 -2.09 -6.50 -23.39
C PRO A 2 -1.09 -7.32 -22.57
N ARG A 3 0.14 -6.82 -22.43
CA ARG A 3 1.20 -7.44 -21.62
C ARG A 3 0.61 -7.73 -20.24
N SER A 4 0.52 -9.01 -19.88
CA SER A 4 0.09 -9.48 -18.57
C SER A 4 0.88 -8.69 -17.52
N ALA A 5 0.19 -7.87 -16.73
CA ALA A 5 0.85 -7.07 -15.71
C ALA A 5 1.43 -8.05 -14.69
N GLN A 6 2.76 -8.22 -14.70
CA GLN A 6 3.46 -9.06 -13.76
C GLN A 6 3.74 -8.29 -12.49
N CYS A 7 3.75 -8.99 -11.35
CA CYS A 7 4.15 -8.43 -10.09
C CYS A 7 5.59 -7.89 -10.20
N PRO A 8 5.84 -6.62 -9.86
CA PRO A 8 7.19 -6.07 -9.94
C PRO A 8 8.19 -6.68 -8.95
N ILE A 9 7.72 -7.42 -7.94
CA ILE A 9 8.55 -8.01 -6.88
C ILE A 9 8.79 -9.51 -7.15
N CYS A 10 7.73 -10.30 -7.30
CA CYS A 10 7.86 -11.75 -7.49
C CYS A 10 7.68 -12.21 -8.94
N PHE A 11 7.41 -11.30 -9.88
CA PHE A 11 7.12 -11.59 -11.30
C PHE A 11 5.92 -12.52 -11.55
N GLY A 12 5.15 -12.85 -10.51
CA GLY A 12 3.90 -13.61 -10.61
C GLY A 12 2.81 -12.86 -11.36
N ALA A 13 1.79 -13.58 -11.80
CA ALA A 13 0.62 -13.00 -12.47
C ALA A 13 -0.18 -12.12 -11.49
N LEU A 14 -0.63 -10.95 -11.95
CA LEU A 14 -1.55 -10.10 -11.20
C LEU A 14 -2.99 -10.41 -11.59
N GLU A 15 -3.89 -10.40 -10.61
CA GLU A 15 -5.33 -10.51 -10.80
C GLU A 15 -6.00 -9.15 -10.59
N VAL A 16 -7.08 -8.87 -11.32
CA VAL A 16 -7.90 -7.68 -11.08
C VAL A 16 -8.99 -8.04 -10.09
N ARG A 17 -9.13 -7.26 -9.03
CA ARG A 17 -10.19 -7.46 -8.04
C ARG A 17 -10.53 -6.19 -7.28
N LEU A 18 -11.65 -6.23 -6.56
CA LEU A 18 -12.09 -5.14 -5.71
C LEU A 18 -11.24 -5.12 -4.43
N CYS A 19 -10.54 -4.01 -4.22
CA CYS A 19 -9.65 -3.81 -3.07
C CYS A 19 -10.16 -2.65 -2.21
N ALA A 20 -9.96 -2.77 -0.90
CA ALA A 20 -10.16 -1.66 0.03
C ALA A 20 -9.12 -0.55 -0.24
N PRO A 21 -9.39 0.72 0.10
CA PRO A 21 -8.62 1.87 -0.39
C PRO A 21 -7.17 1.95 0.12
N TYR A 22 -6.84 1.23 1.18
CA TYR A 22 -5.52 1.27 1.79
C TYR A 22 -4.55 0.31 1.09
N HIS A 23 -3.28 0.69 1.06
CA HIS A 23 -2.31 0.13 0.13
C HIS A 23 -1.69 -1.18 0.63
N ALA A 24 -1.64 -1.37 1.95
CA ALA A 24 -0.68 -2.28 2.57
C ALA A 24 -1.27 -3.65 2.98
N CYS A 25 -2.53 -3.69 3.45
CA CYS A 25 -3.25 -4.96 3.65
C CYS A 25 -4.56 -5.02 2.83
N GLY A 26 -4.84 -4.02 1.97
CA GLY A 26 -6.09 -3.87 1.18
C GLY A 26 -6.37 -4.99 0.18
N GLY A 27 -5.58 -6.05 0.25
CA GLY A 27 -5.75 -7.29 -0.46
C GLY A 27 -6.13 -8.52 0.40
N ASP A 28 -6.61 -8.37 1.62
CA ASP A 28 -7.31 -9.47 2.29
C ASP A 28 -8.83 -9.28 2.15
N VAL A 29 -9.39 -9.83 1.07
CA VAL A 29 -10.60 -9.30 0.41
C VAL A 29 -11.92 -9.54 1.15
N PRO A 30 -12.13 -10.59 1.96
CA PRO A 30 -13.39 -10.71 2.69
C PRO A 30 -13.48 -9.73 3.86
N THR A 31 -12.53 -9.81 4.80
CA THR A 31 -12.58 -9.09 6.07
C THR A 31 -12.45 -7.58 5.90
N GLU A 32 -11.60 -7.14 4.97
CA GLU A 32 -11.25 -5.72 4.87
C GLU A 32 -12.27 -4.90 4.07
N LEU A 33 -12.95 -5.55 3.12
CA LEU A 33 -14.12 -4.95 2.49
C LEU A 33 -15.30 -4.87 3.47
N GLU A 34 -15.49 -5.88 4.33
CA GLU A 34 -16.49 -5.83 5.39
C GLU A 34 -16.19 -4.70 6.38
N HIS A 35 -14.94 -4.57 6.82
CA HIS A 35 -14.52 -3.52 7.74
C HIS A 35 -14.67 -2.12 7.13
N LEU A 36 -14.39 -1.97 5.83
CA LEU A 36 -14.65 -0.75 5.09
C LEU A 36 -16.13 -0.39 5.08
N HIS A 37 -17.01 -1.35 4.75
CA HIS A 37 -18.47 -1.11 4.73
C HIS A 37 -19.03 -0.84 6.12
N ALA A 38 -18.48 -1.49 7.15
CA ALA A 38 -18.88 -1.30 8.54
C ALA A 38 -18.27 -0.04 9.19
N GLY A 39 -17.41 0.72 8.48
CA GLY A 39 -16.77 1.93 9.00
C GLY A 39 -15.83 1.68 10.19
N ARG A 40 -15.24 0.48 10.28
CA ARG A 40 -14.44 0.05 11.44
C ARG A 40 -13.05 0.68 11.52
N HIS A 41 -12.57 1.24 10.40
CA HIS A 41 -11.24 1.82 10.30
C HIS A 41 -11.32 3.27 9.84
N THR A 42 -10.39 4.07 10.35
CA THR A 42 -10.09 5.39 9.79
C THR A 42 -8.95 5.28 8.80
N TYR A 43 -8.95 6.14 7.78
CA TYR A 43 -7.99 6.10 6.70
C TYR A 43 -7.34 7.46 6.54
N ALA A 44 -6.02 7.45 6.39
CA ALA A 44 -5.24 8.66 6.19
C ALA A 44 -4.15 8.43 5.15
N THR A 45 -3.83 9.50 4.43
CA THR A 45 -2.72 9.53 3.49
C THR A 45 -1.51 10.11 4.19
N TYR A 46 -0.41 9.36 4.12
CA TYR A 46 0.86 9.69 4.72
C TYR A 46 1.91 9.84 3.62
N GLU A 47 2.84 10.76 3.77
CA GLU A 47 3.99 10.93 2.91
C GLU A 47 5.20 10.27 3.55
N VAL A 48 5.69 9.18 2.96
CA VAL A 48 6.86 8.43 3.44
C VAL A 48 8.18 9.01 2.92
N ARG A 49 8.12 9.73 1.80
CA ARG A 49 9.24 10.44 1.16
C ARG A 49 8.66 11.57 0.30
N PRO A 50 9.45 12.61 -0.05
CA PRO A 50 9.01 13.64 -0.97
C PRO A 50 8.38 13.04 -2.24
N GLY A 51 7.11 13.37 -2.48
CA GLY A 51 6.34 12.89 -3.64
C GLY A 51 5.83 11.44 -3.55
N ARG A 52 6.01 10.75 -2.42
CA ARG A 52 5.53 9.38 -2.19
C ARG A 52 4.50 9.31 -1.08
N ARG A 53 3.25 9.13 -1.50
CA ARG A 53 2.10 9.09 -0.61
C ARG A 53 1.54 7.67 -0.52
N LEU A 54 1.20 7.26 0.70
CA LEU A 54 0.58 5.99 1.03
C LEU A 54 -0.70 6.26 1.81
N THR A 55 -1.82 5.72 1.35
CA THR A 55 -3.04 5.65 2.15
C THR A 55 -3.02 4.39 3.00
N LEU A 56 -3.10 4.55 4.31
CA LEU A 56 -3.06 3.51 5.32
C LEU A 56 -4.31 3.61 6.21
N CYS A 57 -4.75 2.48 6.76
CA CYS A 57 -5.69 2.50 7.88
C CYS A 57 -4.96 2.73 9.22
N ASP A 58 -5.74 2.97 10.26
CA ASP A 58 -5.30 3.08 11.66
C ASP A 58 -4.48 1.89 12.16
N PHE A 59 -4.72 0.67 11.67
CA PHE A 59 -3.87 -0.48 11.98
C PHE A 59 -2.56 -0.48 11.17
N CYS A 60 -2.64 -0.29 9.85
CA CYS A 60 -1.45 -0.31 9.00
C CYS A 60 -0.45 0.78 9.36
N VAL A 61 -0.91 1.94 9.87
CA VAL A 61 -0.01 3.02 10.30
C VAL A 61 0.75 2.65 11.58
N LEU A 62 0.14 1.90 12.50
CA LEU A 62 0.82 1.37 13.68
C LEU A 62 1.83 0.29 13.31
N ASP A 63 1.54 -0.50 12.28
CA ASP A 63 2.41 -1.56 11.80
C ASP A 63 3.47 -1.10 10.77
N LEU A 64 3.63 0.22 10.56
CA LEU A 64 4.61 0.78 9.60
C LEU A 64 6.06 0.31 9.86
N GLY A 65 6.39 0.04 11.12
CA GLY A 65 7.71 -0.45 11.52
C GLY A 65 8.02 -1.89 11.11
N SER A 66 7.00 -2.68 10.76
CA SER A 66 7.13 -4.09 10.34
C SER A 66 7.38 -4.24 8.84
N TYR A 67 7.21 -3.17 8.06
CA TYR A 67 7.51 -3.19 6.63
C TYR A 67 9.01 -3.29 6.40
N ARG A 68 9.39 -4.12 5.43
CA ARG A 68 10.78 -4.24 5.03
C ARG A 68 11.28 -2.90 4.46
N PRO A 69 12.41 -2.35 4.94
CA PRO A 69 13.02 -1.13 4.42
C PRO A 69 13.12 -1.12 2.89
N GLU A 70 13.51 -2.25 2.33
CA GLU A 70 13.77 -2.43 0.90
C GLU A 70 12.47 -2.37 0.09
N ALA A 71 11.37 -2.82 0.69
CA ALA A 71 10.04 -2.65 0.09
C ALA A 71 9.74 -1.15 -0.03
N LEU A 72 10.04 -0.35 0.98
CA LEU A 72 9.74 1.08 0.98
C LEU A 72 10.75 1.94 0.19
N GLY A 73 11.74 1.31 -0.47
CA GLY A 73 12.83 2.00 -1.15
C GLY A 73 13.74 2.76 -0.18
N LEU A 74 13.83 2.29 1.06
CA LEU A 74 14.78 2.74 2.07
C LEU A 74 16.09 1.93 1.94
N PRO A 75 17.25 2.52 2.30
CA PRO A 75 18.50 1.79 2.47
C PRO A 75 18.31 0.53 3.33
N ALA A 76 19.05 -0.53 2.98
CA ALA A 76 19.06 -1.75 3.78
C ALA A 76 19.41 -1.42 5.25
N GLY A 77 18.59 -1.90 6.18
CA GLY A 77 18.74 -1.62 7.61
C GLY A 77 18.04 -0.35 8.14
N GLN A 78 17.48 0.52 7.27
CA GLN A 78 16.70 1.68 7.71
C GLN A 78 15.23 1.32 7.87
N ARG A 79 14.79 1.07 9.11
CA ARG A 79 13.36 0.85 9.40
C ARG A 79 12.59 2.17 9.32
N LEU A 80 11.44 2.14 8.66
CA LEU A 80 10.50 3.26 8.67
C LEU A 80 9.91 3.39 10.07
N ARG A 81 10.10 4.53 10.73
CA ARG A 81 9.46 4.85 11.99
C ARG A 81 8.24 5.71 11.71
N PHE A 82 7.30 5.74 12.66
CA PHE A 82 6.18 6.67 12.59
C PHE A 82 6.64 8.14 12.49
N ALA A 83 7.79 8.47 13.09
CA ALA A 83 8.39 9.81 12.97
C ALA A 83 8.89 10.16 11.55
N ASP A 84 9.11 9.15 10.70
CA ASP A 84 9.59 9.33 9.33
C ASP A 84 8.45 9.53 8.32
N VAL A 85 7.19 9.45 8.77
CA VAL A 85 6.01 9.65 7.93
C VAL A 85 5.29 10.94 8.29
N GLN A 86 4.92 11.72 7.27
CA GLN A 86 4.15 12.94 7.46
C GLN A 86 2.69 12.68 7.15
N PHE A 87 1.80 13.04 8.07
CA PHE A 87 0.37 13.05 7.76
C PHE A 87 0.08 14.12 6.70
N VAL A 88 -0.57 13.72 5.61
CA VAL A 88 -0.96 14.62 4.52
C VAL A 88 -2.43 15.02 4.66
N ALA A 89 -3.32 14.03 4.74
CA ALA A 89 -4.77 14.26 4.81
C ALA A 89 -5.52 13.02 5.30
N ALA A 90 -6.64 13.24 5.98
CA ALA A 90 -7.62 12.19 6.26
C ALA A 90 -8.43 11.87 5.00
N VAL A 91 -8.78 10.60 4.80
CA VAL A 91 -9.64 10.16 3.71
C VAL A 91 -11.09 10.14 4.21
N ALA A 92 -11.84 11.21 3.92
CA ALA A 92 -13.20 11.38 4.41
C ALA A 92 -14.21 10.38 3.82
N HIS A 93 -13.97 9.92 2.59
CA HIS A 93 -14.85 8.98 1.88
C HIS A 93 -14.04 7.81 1.33
N PRO A 94 -13.62 6.86 2.19
CA PRO A 94 -12.88 5.69 1.74
C PRO A 94 -13.82 4.82 0.87
N ARG A 95 -13.38 4.50 -0.36
CA ARG A 95 -14.14 3.69 -1.30
C ARG A 95 -13.30 2.53 -1.81
N ALA A 96 -13.93 1.38 -1.96
CA ALA A 96 -13.31 0.26 -2.64
C ALA A 96 -13.11 0.60 -4.13
N ALA A 97 -12.00 0.13 -4.70
CA ALA A 97 -11.68 0.35 -6.09
C ALA A 97 -11.09 -0.93 -6.68
N TYR A 98 -11.34 -1.16 -7.97
CA TYR A 98 -10.67 -2.22 -8.70
C TYR A 98 -9.18 -1.88 -8.84
N ASP A 99 -8.33 -2.84 -8.48
CA ASP A 99 -6.88 -2.73 -8.62
C ASP A 99 -6.31 -4.08 -9.04
N GLN A 100 -5.07 -4.05 -9.53
CA GLN A 100 -4.29 -5.26 -9.74
C GLN A 100 -3.71 -5.71 -8.40
N TYR A 101 -3.77 -6.99 -8.11
CA TYR A 101 -3.28 -7.59 -6.88
C TYR A 101 -2.38 -8.78 -7.18
N CYS A 102 -1.32 -8.94 -6.39
CA CYS A 102 -0.43 -10.08 -6.48
C CYS A 102 -0.78 -11.13 -5.41
N PRO A 103 -1.33 -12.30 -5.77
CA PRO A 103 -1.60 -13.38 -4.81
C PRO A 103 -0.33 -13.97 -4.20
N GLY A 104 0.79 -13.92 -4.91
CA GLY A 104 2.08 -14.39 -4.38
C GLY A 104 2.72 -13.44 -3.36
N CYS A 105 2.43 -12.13 -3.42
CA CYS A 105 3.02 -11.15 -2.50
C CYS A 105 2.04 -10.67 -1.42
N GLY A 106 0.74 -10.91 -1.57
CA GLY A 106 -0.25 -10.38 -0.64
C GLY A 106 -0.52 -8.88 -0.82
N GLN A 107 -0.13 -8.29 -1.96
CA GLN A 107 -0.02 -6.83 -2.11
C GLN A 107 -0.67 -6.29 -3.37
N ARG A 108 -1.25 -5.08 -3.26
CA ARG A 108 -1.84 -4.33 -4.38
C ARG A 108 -0.76 -3.74 -5.27
N LEU A 109 -1.02 -3.64 -6.57
CA LEU A 109 -0.07 -3.08 -7.52
C LEU A 109 0.19 -1.60 -7.24
N ALA A 110 -0.79 -0.83 -6.78
CA ALA A 110 -0.58 0.54 -6.35
C ALA A 110 0.53 0.64 -5.28
N PHE A 111 0.50 -0.25 -4.28
CA PHE A 111 1.56 -0.35 -3.28
C PHE A 111 2.88 -0.79 -3.90
N LEU A 112 2.86 -1.89 -4.66
CA LEU A 112 4.05 -2.44 -5.29
C LEU A 112 4.75 -1.45 -6.25
N ARG A 113 4.00 -0.56 -6.91
CA ARG A 113 4.55 0.53 -7.74
C ARG A 113 5.25 1.59 -6.90
N LEU A 114 4.69 1.93 -5.73
CA LEU A 114 5.33 2.82 -4.77
C LEU A 114 6.63 2.21 -4.23
N LEU A 115 6.66 0.89 -4.03
CA LEU A 115 7.86 0.15 -3.63
C LEU A 115 8.94 0.16 -4.72
N ARG A 116 8.54 -0.04 -5.98
CA ARG A 116 9.48 -0.22 -7.09
C ARG A 116 10.06 1.06 -7.67
N ALA A 117 9.47 2.21 -7.40
CA ALA A 117 10.03 3.47 -7.88
C ALA A 117 11.42 3.66 -7.25
N PRO A 118 12.50 3.86 -8.03
CA PRO A 118 13.76 4.33 -7.46
C PRO A 118 13.55 5.72 -6.86
N GLY A 119 14.13 5.97 -5.69
CA GLY A 119 14.11 7.29 -5.08
C GLY A 119 14.82 8.26 -6.00
N GLN A 120 14.08 9.08 -6.75
CA GLN A 120 14.67 10.24 -7.42
C GLN A 120 14.98 11.23 -6.30
N ALA A 121 16.22 11.16 -5.81
CA ALA A 121 16.86 12.28 -5.16
C ALA A 121 17.13 13.31 -6.27
N SER A 122 16.44 14.43 -6.21
CA SER A 122 16.91 15.69 -6.80
C SER A 122 17.22 16.63 -5.65
#